data_AF-A0A2H0AD02-F1
#
_entry.id   AF-A0A2H0AD02-F1
#
_cell.length_a   1.000
_cell.length_b   1.000
_cell.length_c   1.000
_cell.angle_alpha   90.00
_cell.angle_beta   90.00
_cell.angle_gamma   90.00
#
_symmetry.space_group_name_H-M   'P 1'
#
loop_
_entity.id
_entity.type
_entity.pdbx_description
1 polymer ?
#
loop_
_entity_poly.entity_id
_entity_poly.type
_entity_poly.pdbx_seq_one_letter_code
_entity_poly.pdbx_strand_id
1 'polypeptide(L)' 'MCQTLVHKVAQSKQLMAVTDPDILVLFEDWLDELEGEVIGYAKKHGATEIGTLAANLGLSANGAAFLITKLKKENKI' A
#
# COMPACT_ATOMS: atom_id res chain seq x y z
N MET A 1 -11.15 -9.64 12.93
CA MET A 1 -12.14 -8.89 12.13
C MET A 1 -11.41 -7.70 11.50
N CYS A 2 -10.58 -7.99 10.50
CA CYS A 2 -9.82 -6.98 9.78
C CYS A 2 -10.66 -6.62 8.55
N GLN A 3 -11.31 -5.48 8.57
CA GLN A 3 -11.90 -4.94 7.34
C GLN A 3 -10.73 -4.55 6.44
N THR A 4 -10.45 -5.41 5.46
CA THR A 4 -9.44 -5.19 4.42
C THR A 4 -9.71 -3.87 3.70
N LEU A 5 -8.65 -3.25 3.16
CA LEU A 5 -8.73 -2.01 2.37
C LEU A 5 -9.83 -2.08 1.30
N VAL A 6 -10.05 -3.28 0.76
CA VAL A 6 -11.17 -3.67 -0.10
C VAL A 6 -12.52 -3.22 0.41
N HIS A 7 -12.81 -3.34 1.71
CA HIS A 7 -14.12 -2.97 2.23
C HIS A 7 -14.38 -1.46 2.18
N LYS A 8 -13.31 -0.65 2.31
CA LYS A 8 -13.37 0.82 2.18
C LYS A 8 -13.39 1.27 0.72
N VAL A 9 -12.70 0.53 -0.14
CA VAL A 9 -12.68 0.76 -1.58
C VAL A 9 -14.03 0.41 -2.23
N ALA A 10 -14.65 -0.69 -1.84
CA ALA A 10 -15.97 -1.13 -2.31
C ALA A 10 -17.11 -0.16 -1.95
N GLN A 11 -16.94 0.67 -0.91
CA GLN A 11 -17.89 1.73 -0.56
C GLN A 11 -17.86 2.92 -1.53
N SER A 12 -16.76 3.11 -2.27
CA SER A 12 -16.65 4.18 -3.25
C SER A 12 -17.13 3.71 -4.63
N LYS A 13 -18.31 4.18 -5.06
CA LYS A 13 -18.93 3.87 -6.37
C LYS A 13 -18.03 4.11 -7.59
N GLN A 14 -16.92 4.84 -7.44
CA GLN A 14 -15.97 5.12 -8.52
C GLN A 14 -15.02 3.94 -8.83
N LEU A 15 -14.97 2.89 -7.99
CA LEU A 15 -14.07 1.75 -8.16
C LEU A 15 -14.78 0.42 -8.47
N MET A 16 -15.94 0.45 -9.11
CA MET A 16 -16.69 -0.77 -9.49
C MET A 16 -15.97 -1.65 -10.54
N ALA A 17 -14.90 -1.17 -11.19
CA ALA A 17 -14.05 -2.02 -12.03
C ALA A 17 -13.14 -2.97 -11.21
N VAL A 18 -12.93 -2.67 -9.92
CA VAL A 18 -12.11 -3.45 -8.97
C VAL A 18 -12.98 -4.41 -8.14
N THR A 19 -14.30 -4.46 -8.38
CA THR A 19 -15.21 -5.39 -7.69
C THR A 19 -15.34 -6.75 -8.39
N ASP A 20 -14.65 -6.95 -9.52
CA ASP A 20 -14.46 -8.30 -10.06
C ASP A 20 -13.58 -9.07 -9.06
N PRO A 21 -14.07 -10.18 -8.47
CA PRO A 21 -13.33 -10.93 -7.46
C PRO A 21 -11.95 -11.39 -7.93
N ASP A 22 -11.79 -11.72 -9.22
CA ASP A 22 -10.52 -12.23 -9.74
C ASP A 22 -9.50 -11.10 -9.88
N ILE A 23 -9.94 -9.90 -10.28
CA ILE A 23 -9.10 -8.71 -10.36
C ILE A 23 -8.75 -8.18 -8.97
N LEU A 24 -9.69 -8.32 -8.02
CA LEU A 24 -9.51 -7.88 -6.65
C LEU A 24 -8.38 -8.66 -5.96
N VAL A 25 -8.32 -9.97 -6.14
CA VAL A 25 -7.23 -10.80 -5.60
C VAL A 25 -5.89 -10.38 -6.17
N LEU A 26 -5.80 -10.16 -7.49
CA LEU A 26 -4.56 -9.69 -8.12
C LEU A 26 -4.12 -8.31 -7.59
N PHE A 27 -5.07 -7.42 -7.31
CA PHE A 27 -4.77 -6.13 -6.71
C PHE A 27 -4.29 -6.25 -5.25
N GLU A 28 -4.92 -7.12 -4.45
CA GLU A 28 -4.51 -7.39 -3.07
C GLU A 28 -3.10 -8.00 -3.03
N ASP A 29 -2.83 -9.01 -3.86
CA ASP A 29 -1.52 -9.66 -3.96
C ASP A 29 -0.43 -8.65 -4.37
N TRP A 30 -0.68 -7.86 -5.41
CA TRP A 30 0.26 -6.81 -5.85
C TRP A 30 0.51 -5.76 -4.76
N LEU A 31 -0.53 -5.37 -4.01
CA LEU A 31 -0.39 -4.39 -2.93
C LEU A 31 0.42 -4.96 -1.76
N ASP A 32 0.23 -6.24 -1.41
CA ASP A 32 0.99 -6.92 -0.36
C ASP A 32 2.47 -7.08 -0.77
N GLU A 33 2.76 -7.41 -2.03
CA GLU A 33 4.12 -7.43 -2.58
C GLU A 33 4.81 -6.05 -2.45
N LEU A 34 4.12 -4.98 -2.87
CA LEU A 34 4.62 -3.61 -2.77
C LEU A 34 4.89 -3.20 -1.31
N GLU A 35 4.04 -3.62 -0.38
CA GLU A 35 4.28 -3.40 1.05
C GLU A 35 5.52 -4.13 1.55
N GLY A 36 5.74 -5.36 1.09
CA GLY A 36 6.97 -6.11 1.35
C GLY A 36 8.22 -5.35 0.91
N GLU A 37 8.20 -4.77 -0.29
CA GLU A 37 9.30 -3.95 -0.80
C GLU A 37 9.54 -2.69 0.04
N VAL A 38 8.48 -1.96 0.39
CA VAL A 38 8.55 -0.76 1.24
C VAL A 38 9.13 -1.09 2.61
N ILE A 39 8.69 -2.18 3.25
CA ILE A 39 9.21 -2.65 4.53
C ILE A 39 10.69 -3.05 4.38
N GLY A 40 11.04 -3.78 3.34
CA GLY A 40 12.42 -4.19 3.05
C GLY A 40 13.34 -2.98 2.89
N TYR A 41 12.90 -1.98 2.14
CA TYR A 41 13.60 -0.70 1.98
C TYR A 41 13.76 0.04 3.31
N ALA A 42 12.68 0.19 4.08
CA ALA A 42 12.68 0.87 5.38
C ALA A 42 13.60 0.17 6.40
N LYS A 43 13.65 -1.16 6.42
CA LYS A 43 14.57 -1.91 7.28
C LYS A 43 16.04 -1.71 6.89
N LYS A 44 16.32 -1.64 5.59
CA LYS A 44 17.69 -1.50 5.06
C LYS A 44 18.25 -0.07 5.22
N HIS A 45 17.40 0.94 5.12
CA HIS A 45 17.79 2.36 5.10
C HIS A 45 17.34 3.15 6.35
N GLY A 46 16.64 2.49 7.30
CA GLY A 46 16.04 3.12 8.47
C GLY A 46 14.72 3.83 8.13
N ALA A 47 14.12 4.51 9.11
CA ALA A 47 12.93 5.34 8.91
C ALA A 47 13.29 6.52 7.98
N THR A 48 13.15 6.29 6.67
CA THR A 48 13.58 7.23 5.65
C THR A 48 12.47 8.24 5.36
N GLU A 49 12.87 9.44 4.92
CA GLU A 49 11.94 10.48 4.49
C GLU A 49 11.10 10.01 3.29
N ILE A 50 9.81 10.40 3.28
CA ILE A 50 8.81 9.98 2.27
C ILE A 50 9.30 10.23 0.84
N GLY A 51 9.98 11.35 0.60
CA GLY A 51 10.48 11.73 -0.72
C GLY A 51 11.55 10.78 -1.27
N THR A 52 12.47 10.32 -0.42
CA THR A 52 13.52 9.37 -0.83
C THR A 52 12.92 7.99 -1.12
N LEU A 53 11.97 7.54 -0.29
CA LEU A 53 11.27 6.27 -0.51
C LEU A 53 10.47 6.29 -1.82
N ALA A 54 9.75 7.38 -2.08
CA ALA A 54 8.98 7.58 -3.29
C ALA A 54 9.85 7.46 -4.55
N ALA A 55 10.97 8.17 -4.57
CA ALA A 55 11.89 8.16 -5.72
C ALA A 55 12.52 6.77 -5.96
N ASN A 56 12.92 6.06 -4.89
CA ASN A 56 13.59 4.77 -5.02
C ASN A 56 12.67 3.62 -5.43
N LEU A 57 11.38 3.70 -5.08
CA LEU A 57 10.39 2.67 -5.40
C LEU A 57 9.48 3.06 -6.57
N GLY A 58 9.78 4.17 -7.27
CA GLY A 58 8.98 4.64 -8.39
C GLY A 58 7.55 5.05 -8.02
N LEU A 59 7.31 5.41 -6.76
CA LEU A 59 6.01 5.79 -6.25
C LEU A 59 5.80 7.30 -6.39
N SER A 60 4.54 7.70 -6.58
CA SER A 60 4.15 9.09 -6.35
C SER A 60 4.31 9.45 -4.87
N ALA A 61 4.47 10.74 -4.57
CA ALA A 61 4.54 11.23 -3.19
C ALA A 61 3.30 10.80 -2.37
N ASN A 62 2.11 10.85 -2.98
CA ASN A 62 0.87 10.43 -2.34
C ASN A 62 0.83 8.92 -2.07
N GLY A 63 1.31 8.11 -3.01
CA GLY A 63 1.41 6.65 -2.83
C GLY A 63 2.38 6.27 -1.70
N ALA A 64 3.56 6.90 -1.68
CA ALA A 64 4.54 6.69 -0.61
C ALA A 64 3.99 7.14 0.76
N ALA A 65 3.33 8.31 0.83
CA ALA A 65 2.71 8.80 2.05
C ALA A 65 1.59 7.87 2.55
N PHE A 66 0.76 7.35 1.64
CA PHE A 66 -0.27 6.36 1.95
C PHE A 66 0.34 5.10 2.56
N LEU A 67 1.32 4.48 1.89
CA LEU A 67 1.93 3.22 2.33
C LEU A 67 2.65 3.40 3.69
N ILE A 68 3.43 4.46 3.87
CA ILE A 68 4.11 4.73 5.14
C ILE A 68 3.09 4.92 6.27
N THR A 69 2.01 5.68 6.02
CA THR A 69 0.97 5.90 7.03
C THR A 69 0.25 4.60 7.38
N LYS A 70 -0.07 3.77 6.38
CA LYS A 70 -0.67 2.44 6.58
C LYS A 70 0.23 1.55 7.43
N LEU A 71 1.50 1.40 7.04
CA LEU A 71 2.45 0.49 7.69
C LEU A 71 2.79 0.91 9.13
N LYS A 72 2.90 2.21 9.41
CA LYS A 72 3.05 2.73 10.78
C LYS A 72 1.85 2.38 11.65
N LYS A 73 0.64 2.53 11.12
CA LYS A 73 -0.59 2.18 11.85
C LYS A 73 -0.68 0.68 12.15
N GLU A 74 -0.09 -0.16 11.31
CA GLU A 74 0.00 -1.61 11.47
C GLU A 74 1.22 -2.07 12.29
N ASN A 75 2.06 -1.15 12.79
CA ASN A 75 3.32 -1.42 13.49
C ASN A 75 4.28 -2.32 12.70
N LYS A 76 4.25 -2.24 11.37
CA LYS A 76 5.15 -2.98 10.47
C LYS A 76 6.48 -2.25 10.22
N ILE A 77 6.49 -0.94 10.44
CA ILE A 77 7.64 -0.03 10.43
C ILE A 77 7.50 1.04 11.51
#